data_AF-A0A0F9GDC1-F1
#
_entry.id   AF-A0A0F9GDC1-F1
#
_cell.length_a   1.000
_cell.length_b   1.000
_cell.length_c   1.000
_cell.angle_alpha   90.00
_cell.angle_beta   90.00
_cell.angle_gamma   90.00
#
_symmetry.space_group_name_H-M   'P 1'
#
loop_
_entity.id
_entity.type
_entity.pdbx_description
1 polymer ?
#
loop_
_entity_poly.entity_id
_entity_poly.type
_entity_poly.pdbx_seq_one_letter_code
_entity_poly.pdbx_strand_id
1 'polypeptide(L)'
;MDKNVSISCTEQLLTCIRNICYKIVDEGEENTKAEFNVPVNDIIDMVKEEFGFFLPYLILKRSKRIKKVSFEKVINNDFKIRDMVAFKTSDFVLF
;
A
#
# COMPACT_ATOMS: atom_id res chain seq x y z
N MET A 1 16.47 -14.16 5.24
CA MET A 1 15.97 -12.78 5.06
C MET A 1 15.98 -12.12 6.42
N ASP A 2 16.67 -10.99 6.55
CA ASP A 2 16.86 -10.32 7.83
C ASP A 2 15.52 -9.77 8.37
N LYS A 3 15.22 -10.03 9.65
CA LYS A 3 13.99 -9.54 10.30
C LYS A 3 13.93 -8.01 10.29
N ASN A 4 15.08 -7.34 10.41
CA ASN A 4 15.16 -5.88 10.44
C ASN A 4 14.81 -5.27 9.08
N VAL A 5 15.28 -5.89 7.99
CA VAL A 5 14.91 -5.49 6.62
C VAL A 5 13.41 -5.64 6.40
N SER A 6 12.82 -6.76 6.85
CA SER A 6 11.37 -6.98 6.72
C SER A 6 10.53 -5.97 7.51
N ILE A 7 11.01 -5.53 8.68
CA ILE A 7 10.34 -4.51 9.50
C ILE A 7 10.41 -3.15 8.82
N SER A 8 11.60 -2.72 8.39
CA SER A 8 11.80 -1.44 7.71
C SER A 8 10.94 -1.34 6.43
N CYS A 9 10.95 -2.38 5.60
CA CYS A 9 10.11 -2.45 4.41
C CYS A 9 8.60 -2.35 4.73
N THR A 10 8.17 -2.94 5.84
CA THR A 10 6.76 -2.85 6.26
C THR A 10 6.41 -1.41 6.68
N GLU A 11 7.29 -0.75 7.44
CA GLU A 11 7.05 0.61 7.95
C GLU A 11 7.01 1.63 6.80
N GLN A 12 7.82 1.43 5.77
CA GLN A 12 7.83 2.27 4.58
C GLN A 12 6.55 2.10 3.75
N LEU A 13 6.12 0.86 3.52
CA LEU A 13 4.83 0.60 2.89
C LEU A 13 3.70 1.34 3.63
N LEU A 14 3.67 1.20 4.96
CA LEU A 14 2.66 1.85 5.79
C LEU A 14 2.72 3.38 5.71
N THR A 15 3.92 3.94 5.56
CA THR A 15 4.13 5.38 5.38
C THR A 15 3.56 5.85 4.04
N CYS A 16 3.88 5.17 2.94
CA CYS A 16 3.33 5.50 1.63
C CYS A 16 1.79 5.35 1.61
N ILE A 17 1.25 4.26 2.18
CA ILE A 17 -0.22 4.07 2.28
C ILE A 17 -0.86 5.21 3.08
N ARG A 18 -0.27 5.63 4.21
CA ARG A 18 -0.75 6.78 4.97
C ARG A 18 -0.74 8.06 4.16
N ASN A 19 0.32 8.32 3.40
CA ASN A 19 0.43 9.50 2.54
C ASN A 19 -0.68 9.50 1.48
N ILE A 20 -0.98 8.35 0.87
CA ILE A 20 -2.11 8.20 -0.07
C ILE A 20 -3.44 8.49 0.65
N CYS A 21 -3.67 7.88 1.81
CA CYS A 21 -4.88 8.12 2.59
C CYS A 21 -5.06 9.60 2.97
N TYR A 22 -4.00 10.29 3.37
CA TYR A 22 -4.06 11.72 3.69
C TYR A 22 -4.39 12.56 2.47
N LYS A 23 -3.81 12.27 1.30
CA LYS A 23 -4.16 12.97 0.04
C LYS A 23 -5.63 12.79 -0.33
N ILE A 24 -6.14 11.56 -0.26
CA ILE A 24 -7.55 11.26 -0.54
C ILE A 24 -8.49 12.04 0.39
N VAL A 25 -8.16 12.10 1.68
CA VAL A 25 -8.93 12.87 2.67
C VAL A 25 -8.85 14.38 2.42
N ASP A 26 -7.66 14.90 2.11
CA ASP A 26 -7.43 16.34 1.83
C ASP A 26 -8.13 16.80 0.56
N GLU A 27 -8.20 15.94 -0.46
CA GLU A 27 -8.93 16.16 -1.72
C GLU A 27 -10.46 16.10 -1.55
N GLY A 28 -10.96 15.82 -0.34
CA GLY A 28 -12.38 15.92 0.00
C GLY A 28 -13.22 14.70 -0.39
N GLU A 29 -12.59 13.54 -0.65
CA GLU A 29 -13.35 12.29 -0.73
C GLU A 29 -13.85 11.93 0.69
N GLU A 30 -15.10 12.31 1.01
CA GLU A 30 -15.76 12.11 2.31
C GLU A 30 -15.86 10.64 2.77
N ASN A 31 -15.45 9.68 1.93
CA ASN A 31 -15.74 8.28 2.13
C ASN A 31 -14.67 7.57 2.95
N THR A 32 -14.63 7.88 4.25
CA THR A 32 -13.74 7.26 5.26
C THR A 32 -13.89 5.74 5.40
N LYS A 33 -14.91 5.13 4.76
CA LYS A 33 -15.16 3.68 4.75
C LYS A 33 -14.87 3.00 3.41
N ALA A 34 -14.54 3.74 2.36
CA ALA A 34 -14.26 3.17 1.05
C ALA A 34 -12.96 2.36 1.09
N GLU A 35 -13.00 1.21 0.43
CA GLU A 35 -11.80 0.41 0.16
C GLU A 35 -11.13 0.99 -1.08
N PHE A 36 -9.87 1.37 -0.94
CA PHE A 36 -9.07 1.97 -1.99
C PHE A 36 -8.12 0.95 -2.57
N ASN A 37 -8.11 0.89 -3.90
CA ASN A 37 -7.28 -0.03 -4.65
C ASN A 37 -6.17 0.74 -5.35
N VAL A 38 -4.93 0.51 -4.93
CA VAL A 38 -3.75 1.13 -5.53
C VAL A 38 -2.90 0.04 -6.19
N PRO A 39 -2.44 0.22 -7.43
CA PRO A 39 -1.53 -0.74 -8.04
C PRO A 39 -0.25 -0.96 -7.24
N VAL A 40 0.19 -2.22 -7.14
CA VAL A 40 1.42 -2.57 -6.42
C VAL A 40 2.64 -1.84 -6.99
N ASN A 41 2.72 -1.70 -8.32
CA ASN A 41 3.85 -1.02 -8.97
C ASN A 41 3.96 0.44 -8.51
N ASP A 42 2.83 1.15 -8.44
CA ASP A 42 2.79 2.56 -8.03
C ASP A 42 3.28 2.72 -6.58
N ILE A 43 2.96 1.75 -5.71
CA ILE A 43 3.48 1.70 -4.34
C ILE A 43 4.98 1.40 -4.31
N ILE A 44 5.46 0.47 -5.14
CA ILE A 44 6.90 0.17 -5.24
C ILE A 44 7.66 1.40 -5.71
N ASP A 45 7.12 2.13 -6.69
CA ASP A 45 7.72 3.36 -7.21
C ASP A 45 7.73 4.45 -6.14
N MET A 46 6.63 4.68 -5.42
CA MET A 46 6.60 5.62 -4.29
C MET A 46 7.62 5.28 -3.20
N VAL A 47 7.73 4.01 -2.80
CA VAL A 47 8.74 3.60 -1.82
C VAL A 47 10.15 3.83 -2.35
N LYS A 48 10.39 3.52 -3.63
CA LYS A 48 11.70 3.72 -4.24
C LYS A 48 12.08 5.20 -4.32
N GLU A 49 11.12 6.07 -4.64
CA GLU A 49 11.31 7.52 -4.66
C GLU A 49 11.55 8.09 -3.27
N GLU A 50 10.76 7.69 -2.26
CA GLU A 50 10.88 8.21 -0.89
C GLU A 50 12.10 7.67 -0.14
N PHE A 51 12.49 6.40 -0.37
CA PHE A 51 13.48 5.70 0.47
C PHE A 51 14.72 5.21 -0.28
N GLY A 52 14.77 5.32 -1.60
CA GLY A 52 15.95 5.01 -2.41
C GLY A 52 16.22 3.51 -2.63
N PHE A 53 15.28 2.61 -2.35
CA PHE A 53 15.47 1.17 -2.55
C PHE A 53 14.22 0.43 -3.03
N PHE A 54 14.46 -0.73 -3.63
CA PHE A 54 13.41 -1.57 -4.21
C PHE A 54 12.77 -2.45 -3.13
N LEU A 55 11.46 -2.29 -2.92
CA LEU A 55 10.69 -3.11 -2.00
C LEU A 55 10.35 -4.46 -2.67
N PRO A 56 10.84 -5.61 -2.19
CA PRO A 56 10.47 -6.89 -2.78
C PRO A 56 9.05 -7.28 -2.36
N TYR A 57 8.20 -7.59 -3.34
CA TYR A 57 6.82 -8.04 -3.14
C TYR A 57 6.68 -9.22 -2.14
N LEU A 58 7.69 -10.09 -2.07
CA LEU A 58 7.74 -11.21 -1.12
C LEU A 58 7.77 -10.77 0.35
N ILE A 59 8.31 -9.57 0.64
CA ILE A 59 8.37 -9.03 2.00
C ILE A 59 6.97 -8.66 2.49
N LEU A 60 6.15 -8.12 1.58
CA LEU A 60 4.80 -7.67 1.89
C LEU A 60 3.89 -8.82 2.31
N LYS A 61 3.97 -9.97 1.62
CA LYS A 61 3.14 -11.14 1.95
C LYS A 61 3.49 -11.83 3.27
N ARG A 62 4.68 -11.59 3.84
CA ARG A 62 5.16 -12.28 5.04
C ARG A 62 4.94 -11.52 6.35
N SER A 63 4.62 -10.23 6.30
CA SER A 63 4.56 -9.40 7.50
C SER A 63 3.21 -9.48 8.21
N LYS A 64 3.19 -9.94 9.47
CA LYS A 64 1.99 -9.98 10.33
C LYS A 64 1.40 -8.59 10.66
N ARG A 65 2.16 -7.51 10.39
CA ARG A 65 1.74 -6.12 10.61
C ARG A 65 0.87 -5.57 9.47
N ILE A 66 0.78 -6.27 8.34
CA ILE A 66 0.06 -5.85 7.12
C ILE A 66 -1.41 -6.32 7.14
N LYS A 67 -1.96 -6.77 8.28
CA LYS A 67 -3.34 -7.30 8.39
C LYS A 67 -4.46 -6.37 7.88
N LYS A 68 -4.21 -5.06 7.78
CA LYS A 68 -5.15 -4.03 7.33
C LYS A 68 -5.01 -3.71 5.83
N VAL A 69 -4.21 -4.49 5.11
CA VAL A 69 -3.91 -4.32 3.69
C VAL A 69 -4.10 -5.68 3.00
N SER A 70 -4.93 -5.73 1.96
CA SER A 70 -5.09 -6.92 1.12
C SER A 70 -4.31 -6.77 -0.19
N PHE A 71 -3.85 -7.90 -0.73
CA PHE A 71 -3.25 -7.96 -2.07
C PHE A 71 -4.21 -8.70 -2.97
N GLU A 72 -4.67 -8.03 -4.02
CA GLU A 72 -5.69 -8.54 -4.92
C GLU A 72 -5.17 -8.54 -6.35
N LYS A 73 -5.70 -9.44 -7.18
CA LYS A 73 -5.41 -9.48 -8.60
C LYS A 73 -6.65 -9.05 -9.35
N VAL A 74 -6.56 -7.92 -10.02
CA VAL A 74 -7.67 -7.36 -10.80
C VAL A 74 -7.33 -7.47 -12.28
N ILE A 75 -8.31 -7.84 -13.09
CA ILE A 75 -8.19 -7.82 -14.54
C ILE A 75 -8.53 -6.39 -15.00
N ASN A 76 -7.57 -5.71 -15.65
CA ASN A 76 -7.80 -4.37 -16.17
C ASN A 76 -8.62 -4.41 -17.49
N ASN A 77 -8.96 -3.23 -18.01
CA ASN A 77 -9.72 -3.10 -19.27
C ASN A 77 -9.01 -3.68 -20.50
N ASP A 78 -7.69 -3.94 -20.42
CA ASP A 78 -6.89 -4.58 -21.47
C ASP A 78 -6.75 -6.10 -21.26
N PHE A 79 -7.57 -6.70 -20.39
CA PHE A 79 -7.52 -8.12 -20.01
C PHE A 79 -6.18 -8.55 -19.39
N LYS A 80 -5.38 -7.61 -18.87
CA LYS A 80 -4.13 -7.90 -18.16
C LYS A 80 -4.39 -8.01 -16.66
N ILE A 81 -3.78 -9.00 -16.03
CA ILE A 81 -3.77 -9.16 -14.58
C ILE A 81 -2.84 -8.11 -13.98
N ARG A 82 -3.37 -7.29 -13.06
CA ARG A 82 -2.60 -6.33 -12.28
C ARG A 82 -2.73 -6.66 -10.79
N ASP A 83 -1.61 -6.72 -10.09
CA ASP A 83 -1.60 -6.82 -8.63
C ASP A 83 -1.94 -5.44 -8.02
N MET A 84 -2.96 -5.40 -7.18
CA MET A 84 -3.46 -4.23 -6.47
C MET A 84 -3.28 -4.43 -4.96
N VAL A 85 -3.14 -3.33 -4.26
CA VAL A 85 -3.12 -3.23 -2.80
C VAL A 85 -4.41 -2.55 -2.39
N ALA A 86 -5.25 -3.27 -1.65
CA ALA A 86 -6.49 -2.72 -1.10
C ALA A 86 -6.30 -2.33 0.37
N PHE A 87 -6.80 -1.16 0.75
CA PHE A 87 -6.80 -0.67 2.12
C PHE A 87 -7.96 0.29 2.38
N LYS A 88 -8.33 0.48 3.64
CA LYS A 88 -9.36 1.44 4.05
C LYS A 88 -8.70 2.68 4.64
N THR A 89 -9.16 3.87 4.29
CA THR A 89 -8.63 5.12 4.87
C THR A 89 -8.78 5.15 6.39
N SER A 90 -9.92 4.69 6.93
CA SER A 90 -10.15 4.57 8.38
C SER A 90 -9.13 3.68 9.11
N ASP A 91 -8.44 2.78 8.42
CA ASP A 91 -7.45 1.91 9.04
C ASP A 91 -6.12 2.61 9.32
N PHE A 92 -5.88 3.76 8.66
CA PHE A 92 -4.60 4.46 8.61
C PHE A 92 -4.69 5.95 8.96
N VAL A 93 -5.86 6.57 8.85
CA VAL A 93 -6.12 7.94 9.30
C VAL A 93 -6.73 7.89 10.70
N LEU A 94 -6.00 8.44 11.68
CA LEU A 94 -6.53 8.66 13.03
C LEU A 94 -7.31 9.97 13.01
N PHE A 95 -8.63 9.89 12.88
CA PHE A 95 -9.52 11.00 13.24
C PHE A 95 -9.83 10.94 14.74
#